data_AF-A0A0W0ZWY4-F1
#
_entry.id   AF-A0A0W0ZWY4-F1
#
_cell.length_a   1.000
_cell.length_b   1.000
_cell.length_c   1.000
_cell.angle_alpha   90.00
_cell.angle_beta   90.00
_cell.angle_gamma   90.00
#
_symmetry.space_group_name_H-M   'P 1'
#
loop_
_entity.id
_entity.type
_entity.pdbx_description
1 polymer ?
#
loop_
_entity_poly.entity_id
_entity_poly.type
_entity_poly.pdbx_seq_one_letter_code
_entity_poly.pdbx_strand_id
1 'polypeptide(L)'
;MFVTHFQRAITYIREAQEIALFITLADARLSAIFRISPLFYIMLPFIGFLLTVNALINGYYLAKASNHNFDRWFLFTTSAACAVLASISLYGAAISMALGYSFAAAPWFLISSLIVAWGHQLVMLSLNLYRAFESPPNSIQRMHYIQAALSNLFTMTLLASALAAVVFTLLFPIAPAVGTLFALTAVLFTGLDILWRIAPYSLKQTIKGWFHLSKPDVTQDAIASQEEILKLKNLKEEANYPKHYRIFTCCDYSAVIRTMALDAIKPYLVGLIQCKLQVLGQKADLQNDKIKDKISLLTTLLNVIENPREISKKDILARYPLAFQSFWSEKGEIEQIFDAVIVSQNRSQPTEINNLLHKISV
;
A
#
# COMPACT_ATOMS: atom_id res chain seq x y z
N MET A 1 -5.90 2.51 -16.03
CA MET A 1 -4.64 2.81 -16.74
C MET A 1 -4.36 4.31 -16.80
N PHE A 2 -5.28 5.17 -17.27
CA PHE A 2 -5.06 6.63 -17.26
C PHE A 2 -4.80 7.22 -15.86
N VAL A 3 -5.66 6.91 -14.87
CA VAL A 3 -5.54 7.45 -13.50
C VAL A 3 -4.21 7.11 -12.82
N THR A 4 -3.68 5.91 -13.05
CA THR A 4 -2.38 5.49 -12.51
C THR A 4 -1.20 6.23 -13.14
N HIS A 5 -1.26 6.50 -14.45
CA HIS A 5 -0.24 7.33 -15.12
C HIS A 5 -0.33 8.79 -14.68
N PHE A 6 -1.54 9.32 -14.53
CA PHE A 6 -1.79 10.67 -14.05
C PHE A 6 -1.30 10.88 -12.61
N GLN A 7 -1.59 9.94 -11.71
CA GLN A 7 -1.06 9.96 -10.34
C GLN A 7 0.47 9.96 -10.33
N ARG A 8 1.10 9.12 -11.15
CA ARG A 8 2.55 9.07 -11.26
C ARG A 8 3.14 10.39 -11.74
N ALA A 9 2.50 11.03 -12.73
CA ALA A 9 2.91 12.34 -13.23
C ALA A 9 2.78 13.43 -12.14
N ILE A 10 1.66 13.48 -11.42
CA ILE A 10 1.47 14.41 -10.30
C ILE A 10 2.54 14.23 -9.25
N THR A 11 2.84 12.98 -8.89
CA THR A 11 3.85 12.70 -7.89
C THR A 11 5.24 13.17 -8.33
N TYR A 12 5.64 12.95 -9.59
CA TYR A 12 6.92 13.45 -10.10
C TYR A 12 6.99 14.97 -10.15
N ILE A 13 5.92 15.64 -10.57
CA ILE A 13 5.85 17.10 -10.56
C ILE A 13 5.97 17.60 -9.12
N ARG A 14 5.26 16.98 -8.17
CA ARG A 14 5.32 17.34 -6.75
C ARG A 14 6.74 17.18 -6.18
N GLU A 15 7.38 16.03 -6.42
CA GLU A 15 8.74 15.74 -5.94
C GLU A 15 9.77 16.71 -6.56
N ALA A 16 9.60 17.11 -7.82
CA ALA A 16 10.43 18.14 -8.45
C ALA A 16 10.23 19.53 -7.82
N GLN A 17 8.99 19.89 -7.48
CA GLN A 17 8.66 21.14 -6.78
C GLN A 17 9.19 21.13 -5.34
N GLU A 18 9.14 20.00 -4.65
CA GLU A 18 9.74 19.80 -3.32
C GLU A 18 11.26 19.96 -3.36
N ILE A 19 11.95 19.37 -4.35
CA ILE A 19 13.38 19.58 -4.56
C ILE A 19 13.69 21.06 -4.77
N ALA A 20 12.96 21.73 -5.67
CA ALA A 20 13.15 23.16 -5.92
C ALA A 20 12.95 23.99 -4.64
N LEU A 21 11.90 23.69 -3.87
CA LEU A 21 11.63 24.33 -2.59
C LEU A 21 12.80 24.14 -1.62
N PHE A 22 13.24 22.91 -1.38
CA PHE A 22 14.31 22.65 -0.41
C PHE A 22 15.67 23.20 -0.86
N ILE A 23 15.96 23.23 -2.16
CA ILE A 23 17.15 23.93 -2.68
C ILE A 23 17.07 25.42 -2.37
N THR A 24 15.92 26.07 -2.60
CA THR A 24 15.76 27.50 -2.26
C THR A 24 15.85 27.77 -0.76
N LEU A 25 15.41 26.83 0.08
CA LEU A 25 15.51 26.95 1.54
C LEU A 25 16.91 26.62 2.08
N ALA A 26 17.75 25.94 1.30
CA ALA A 26 19.10 25.55 1.73
C ALA A 26 20.06 26.75 1.87
N ASP A 27 19.77 27.88 1.21
CA ASP A 27 20.55 29.11 1.29
C ASP A 27 19.64 30.31 1.62
N ALA A 28 20.02 31.10 2.63
CA ALA A 28 19.23 32.24 3.08
C ALA A 28 19.06 33.34 2.00
N ARG A 29 20.06 33.53 1.12
CA ARG A 29 20.01 34.47 -0.01
C ARG A 29 19.07 33.96 -1.09
N LEU A 30 19.14 32.67 -1.43
CA LEU A 30 18.20 32.05 -2.37
C LEU A 30 16.77 32.10 -1.84
N SER A 31 16.57 31.84 -0.55
CA SER A 31 15.26 31.94 0.11
C SER A 31 14.70 33.37 0.07
N ALA A 32 15.54 34.37 0.32
CA ALA A 32 15.13 35.78 0.22
C ALA A 32 14.75 36.18 -1.22
N ILE A 33 15.56 35.79 -2.21
CA ILE A 33 15.27 36.02 -3.63
C ILE A 33 13.99 35.31 -4.05
N PHE A 34 13.80 34.06 -3.60
CA PHE A 34 12.61 33.28 -3.88
C PHE A 34 11.35 33.97 -3.37
N ARG A 35 11.32 34.43 -2.11
CA ARG A 35 10.16 35.13 -1.51
C ARG A 35 9.71 36.39 -2.27
N ILE A 36 10.63 37.06 -2.96
CA ILE A 36 10.33 38.29 -3.72
C ILE A 36 10.01 37.95 -5.19
N SER A 37 10.30 36.72 -5.63
CA SER A 37 10.08 36.28 -7.01
C SER A 37 8.60 35.98 -7.29
N PRO A 38 8.11 36.25 -8.52
CA PRO A 38 6.82 35.73 -9.00
C PRO A 38 6.67 34.21 -8.84
N LEU A 39 7.80 33.48 -8.85
CA LEU A 39 7.80 32.04 -8.64
C LEU A 39 7.24 31.65 -7.26
N PHE A 40 7.40 32.46 -6.21
CA PHE A 40 6.83 32.19 -4.90
C PHE A 40 5.30 32.04 -4.93
N TYR A 41 4.64 32.96 -5.65
CA TYR A 41 3.19 33.03 -5.79
C TYR A 41 2.61 31.93 -6.69
N ILE A 42 3.45 31.25 -7.47
CA ILE A 42 3.04 30.16 -8.35
C ILE A 42 3.39 28.81 -7.69
N MET A 43 4.63 28.65 -7.25
CA MET A 43 5.20 27.40 -6.78
C MET A 43 4.53 26.89 -5.50
N LEU A 44 4.34 27.74 -4.49
CA LEU A 44 3.74 27.32 -3.20
C LEU A 44 2.27 26.91 -3.36
N PRO A 45 1.39 27.74 -3.97
CA PRO A 45 0.01 27.32 -4.24
C PRO A 45 -0.07 26.06 -5.10
N PHE A 46 0.85 25.91 -6.06
CA PHE A 46 0.89 24.73 -6.92
C PHE A 46 1.23 23.44 -6.15
N ILE A 47 2.15 23.47 -5.17
CA ILE A 47 2.39 22.32 -4.29
C ILE A 47 1.13 21.95 -3.50
N GLY A 48 0.42 22.92 -2.94
CA GLY A 48 -0.85 22.69 -2.25
C GLY A 48 -1.94 22.11 -3.17
N PHE A 49 -2.00 22.59 -4.42
CA PHE A 49 -2.88 22.04 -5.44
C PHE A 49 -2.55 20.57 -5.74
N LEU A 50 -1.28 20.23 -5.98
CA LEU A 50 -0.86 18.85 -6.26
C LEU A 50 -1.19 17.90 -5.11
N LEU A 51 -1.04 18.35 -3.86
CA LEU A 51 -1.45 17.57 -2.68
C LEU A 51 -2.97 17.35 -2.63
N THR A 52 -3.75 18.37 -2.98
CA THR A 52 -5.21 18.27 -3.07
C THR A 52 -5.64 17.30 -4.15
N VAL A 53 -5.03 17.37 -5.35
CA VAL A 53 -5.32 16.42 -6.43
C VAL A 53 -4.93 14.99 -6.00
N ASN A 54 -3.80 14.81 -5.31
CA ASN A 54 -3.41 13.49 -4.80
C ASN A 54 -4.42 12.95 -3.76
N ALA A 55 -4.95 13.81 -2.88
CA ALA A 55 -6.01 13.42 -1.94
C ALA A 55 -7.30 13.00 -2.66
N LEU A 56 -7.69 13.72 -3.71
CA LEU A 56 -8.84 13.34 -4.55
C LEU A 56 -8.62 12.00 -5.26
N ILE A 57 -7.41 11.75 -5.78
CA ILE A 57 -7.05 10.47 -6.38
C ILE A 57 -7.12 9.33 -5.36
N ASN A 58 -6.61 9.54 -4.14
CA ASN A 58 -6.70 8.57 -3.06
C ASN A 58 -8.15 8.30 -2.66
N GLY A 59 -9.00 9.34 -2.61
CA GLY A 59 -10.43 9.21 -2.39
C GLY A 59 -11.13 8.43 -3.50
N TYR A 60 -10.76 8.66 -4.75
CA TYR A 60 -11.25 7.89 -5.90
C TYR A 60 -10.87 6.41 -5.79
N TYR A 61 -9.63 6.08 -5.43
CA TYR A 61 -9.20 4.69 -5.22
C TYR A 61 -9.91 4.03 -4.04
N LEU A 62 -10.15 4.77 -2.96
CA LEU A 62 -10.95 4.30 -1.84
C LEU A 62 -12.39 4.01 -2.30
N ALA A 63 -13.02 4.91 -3.05
CA ALA A 63 -14.40 4.71 -3.52
C ALA A 63 -14.54 3.57 -4.55
N LYS A 64 -13.48 3.27 -5.32
CA LYS A 64 -13.43 2.16 -6.29
C LYS A 64 -12.86 0.87 -5.71
N ALA A 65 -12.46 0.87 -4.45
CA ALA A 65 -11.89 -0.28 -3.79
C ALA A 65 -12.92 -1.42 -3.66
N SER A 66 -12.56 -2.64 -4.05
CA SER A 66 -13.32 -3.83 -3.65
C SER A 66 -13.24 -4.06 -2.13
N ASN A 67 -12.03 -3.92 -1.58
CA ASN A 67 -11.76 -4.02 -0.15
C ASN A 67 -11.45 -2.64 0.44
N HIS A 68 -12.33 -2.13 1.32
CA HIS A 68 -12.16 -0.88 2.05
C HIS A 68 -11.44 -1.14 3.37
N ASN A 69 -10.17 -1.54 3.30
CA ASN A 69 -9.36 -1.86 4.46
C ASN A 69 -8.83 -0.61 5.18
N PHE A 70 -8.29 -0.83 6.39
CA PHE A 70 -7.69 0.20 7.22
C PHE A 70 -6.65 1.01 6.43
N ASP A 71 -5.76 0.35 5.68
CA ASP A 71 -4.68 1.00 4.92
C ASP A 71 -5.23 2.06 3.95
N ARG A 72 -6.29 1.74 3.21
CA ARG A 72 -6.90 2.66 2.23
C ARG A 72 -7.62 3.82 2.91
N TRP A 73 -8.38 3.55 3.97
CA TRP A 73 -9.04 4.59 4.76
C TRP A 73 -8.02 5.52 5.41
N PHE A 74 -7.00 4.96 6.03
CA PHE A 74 -5.97 5.70 6.72
C PHE A 74 -5.15 6.54 5.74
N LEU A 75 -4.79 6.00 4.57
CA LEU A 75 -4.13 6.74 3.49
C LEU A 75 -4.98 7.92 2.99
N PHE A 76 -6.28 7.73 2.78
CA PHE A 76 -7.16 8.81 2.34
C PHE A 76 -7.27 9.91 3.39
N THR A 77 -7.58 9.56 4.64
CA THR A 77 -7.76 10.52 5.73
C THR A 77 -6.50 11.34 5.97
N THR A 78 -5.32 10.69 5.99
CA THR A 78 -4.05 11.40 6.18
C THR A 78 -3.70 12.27 4.98
N SER A 79 -3.92 11.79 3.75
CA SER A 79 -3.73 12.58 2.54
C SER A 79 -4.63 13.82 2.50
N ALA A 80 -5.89 13.70 2.93
CA ALA A 80 -6.83 14.82 3.00
C ALA A 80 -6.42 15.83 4.08
N ALA A 81 -6.06 15.36 5.28
CA ALA A 81 -5.56 16.23 6.36
C ALA A 81 -4.29 16.99 5.94
N CYS A 82 -3.32 16.30 5.33
CA CYS A 82 -2.11 16.93 4.79
C CYS A 82 -2.45 17.96 3.71
N ALA A 83 -3.36 17.64 2.77
CA ALA A 83 -3.75 18.58 1.72
C ALA A 83 -4.39 19.85 2.29
N VAL A 84 -5.26 19.73 3.30
CA VAL A 84 -5.88 20.89 3.97
C VAL A 84 -4.83 21.74 4.68
N LEU A 85 -3.99 21.13 5.53
CA LEU A 85 -2.97 21.83 6.30
C LEU A 85 -1.93 22.51 5.39
N ALA A 86 -1.42 21.79 4.39
CA ALA A 86 -0.48 22.33 3.41
C ALA A 86 -1.12 23.43 2.56
N SER A 87 -2.40 23.30 2.17
CA SER A 87 -3.07 24.35 1.40
C SER A 87 -3.26 25.62 2.24
N ILE A 88 -3.70 25.50 3.49
CA ILE A 88 -3.80 26.66 4.41
C ILE A 88 -2.44 27.35 4.52
N SER A 89 -1.37 26.58 4.72
CA SER A 89 -0.01 27.12 4.80
C SER A 89 0.40 27.83 3.51
N LEU A 90 0.38 27.13 2.38
CA LEU A 90 1.01 27.55 1.14
C LEU A 90 0.21 28.61 0.38
N TYR A 91 -1.12 28.44 0.30
CA TYR A 91 -2.00 29.49 -0.25
C TYR A 91 -2.11 30.67 0.70
N GLY A 92 -2.26 30.41 2.01
CA GLY A 92 -2.36 31.48 3.01
C GLY A 92 -1.11 32.34 3.04
N ALA A 93 0.08 31.74 2.90
CA ALA A 93 1.34 32.48 2.80
C ALA A 93 1.39 33.36 1.55
N ALA A 94 1.04 32.82 0.38
CA ALA A 94 1.03 33.57 -0.88
C ALA A 94 0.02 34.73 -0.86
N ILE A 95 -1.22 34.48 -0.42
CA ILE A 95 -2.28 35.50 -0.33
C ILE A 95 -1.91 36.58 0.68
N SER A 96 -1.46 36.20 1.88
CA SER A 96 -1.10 37.17 2.91
C SER A 96 0.04 38.07 2.45
N MET A 97 1.07 37.50 1.81
CA MET A 97 2.19 38.26 1.28
C MET A 97 1.74 39.21 0.16
N ALA A 98 0.83 38.78 -0.72
CA ALA A 98 0.25 39.65 -1.75
C ALA A 98 -0.56 40.82 -1.17
N LEU A 99 -1.18 40.63 0.00
CA LEU A 99 -1.90 41.67 0.74
C LEU A 99 -0.99 42.52 1.65
N GLY A 100 0.33 42.28 1.65
CA GLY A 100 1.29 43.00 2.48
C GLY A 100 1.33 42.55 3.95
N TYR A 101 0.72 41.41 4.29
CA TYR A 101 0.72 40.83 5.63
C TYR A 101 1.66 39.62 5.74
N SER A 102 2.24 39.42 6.93
CA SER A 102 2.98 38.20 7.24
C SER A 102 2.03 37.14 7.82
N PHE A 103 1.96 35.96 7.21
CA PHE A 103 1.21 34.84 7.75
C PHE A 103 2.06 34.03 8.73
N ALA A 104 2.18 34.51 9.97
CA ALA A 104 3.02 33.88 11.00
C ALA A 104 2.65 32.41 11.31
N ALA A 105 1.39 32.02 11.08
CA ALA A 105 0.94 30.64 11.28
C ALA A 105 1.29 29.69 10.12
N ALA A 106 1.73 30.19 8.96
CA ALA A 106 1.99 29.36 7.78
C ALA A 106 3.00 28.22 8.05
N PRO A 107 4.16 28.48 8.68
CA PRO A 107 5.13 27.42 8.95
C PRO A 107 4.58 26.35 9.91
N TRP A 108 3.71 26.73 10.86
CA TRP A 108 3.07 25.80 11.79
C TRP A 108 2.13 24.84 11.07
N PHE A 109 1.29 25.34 10.16
CA PHE A 109 0.43 24.47 9.35
C PHE A 109 1.23 23.53 8.44
N LEU A 110 2.36 23.99 7.87
CA LEU A 110 3.24 23.15 7.08
C LEU A 110 3.88 22.03 7.92
N ILE A 111 4.37 22.38 9.12
CA ILE A 111 4.92 21.43 10.09
C ILE A 111 3.87 20.42 10.51
N SER A 112 2.65 20.84 10.84
CA SER A 112 1.56 19.94 11.18
C SER A 112 1.26 18.97 10.04
N SER A 113 1.26 19.44 8.79
CA SER A 113 1.10 18.56 7.62
C SER A 113 2.21 17.51 7.55
N LEU A 114 3.46 17.89 7.76
CA LEU A 114 4.60 16.97 7.74
C LEU A 114 4.55 15.98 8.91
N ILE A 115 4.14 16.41 10.10
CA ILE A 115 3.95 15.55 11.28
C ILE A 115 2.84 14.52 11.04
N VAL A 116 1.71 14.92 10.44
CA VAL A 116 0.62 14.00 10.09
C VAL A 116 1.11 12.96 9.08
N ALA A 117 1.82 13.38 8.03
CA ALA A 117 2.42 12.47 7.06
C ALA A 117 3.44 11.51 7.71
N TRP A 118 4.29 12.01 8.60
CA TRP A 118 5.29 11.22 9.31
C TRP A 118 4.63 10.19 10.24
N GLY A 119 3.61 10.61 11.00
CA GLY A 119 2.83 9.72 11.86
C GLY A 119 2.10 8.64 11.08
N HIS A 120 1.57 8.95 9.89
CA HIS A 120 1.01 7.94 8.99
C HIS A 120 2.04 6.88 8.61
N GLN A 121 3.25 7.31 8.20
CA GLN A 121 4.32 6.38 7.82
C GLN A 121 4.81 5.54 9.00
N LEU A 122 4.85 6.11 10.21
CA LEU A 122 5.18 5.37 11.43
C LEU A 122 4.16 4.24 11.69
N VAL A 123 2.86 4.54 11.62
CA VAL A 123 1.81 3.54 11.79
C VAL A 123 1.93 2.44 10.72
N MET A 124 2.13 2.82 9.46
CA MET A 124 2.28 1.86 8.36
C MET A 124 3.57 1.03 8.49
N LEU A 125 4.66 1.61 8.98
CA LEU A 125 5.90 0.89 9.31
C LEU A 125 5.64 -0.18 10.37
N SER A 126 5.07 0.21 11.52
CA SER A 126 4.76 -0.71 12.63
C SER A 126 3.81 -1.82 12.19
N LEU A 127 2.77 -1.48 11.44
CA LEU A 127 1.78 -2.42 10.97
C LEU A 127 2.36 -3.40 9.92
N ASN A 128 3.24 -2.94 9.03
CA ASN A 128 3.93 -3.85 8.09
C ASN A 128 4.93 -4.76 8.81
N LEU A 129 5.65 -4.27 9.82
CA LEU A 129 6.51 -5.12 10.65
C LEU A 129 5.69 -6.19 11.40
N TYR A 130 4.52 -5.80 11.94
CA TYR A 130 3.62 -6.73 12.61
C TYR A 130 3.05 -7.77 11.63
N ARG A 131 2.62 -7.35 10.43
CA ARG A 131 2.20 -8.28 9.36
C ARG A 131 3.31 -9.22 8.91
N ALA A 132 4.55 -8.74 8.81
CA ALA A 132 5.71 -9.58 8.50
C ALA A 132 6.00 -10.60 9.61
N PHE A 133 5.76 -10.23 10.87
CA PHE A 133 5.85 -11.13 12.02
C PHE A 133 4.74 -12.18 12.01
N GLU A 134 3.50 -11.81 11.68
CA GLU A 134 2.39 -12.76 11.56
C GLU A 134 2.55 -13.71 10.37
N SER A 135 3.24 -13.30 9.30
CA SER A 135 3.38 -14.08 8.07
C SER A 135 4.36 -15.26 8.22
N PRO A 136 4.14 -16.38 7.50
CA PRO A 136 5.03 -17.53 7.57
C PRO A 136 6.49 -17.16 7.21
N PRO A 137 7.49 -17.74 7.89
CA PRO A 137 8.88 -17.58 7.51
C PRO A 137 9.10 -18.09 6.07
N ASN A 138 9.97 -17.43 5.32
CA ASN A 138 10.26 -17.75 3.91
C ASN A 138 9.06 -17.69 2.94
N SER A 139 7.99 -16.98 3.30
CA SER A 139 6.88 -16.68 2.37
C SER A 139 7.11 -15.38 1.59
N ILE A 140 6.51 -15.31 0.40
CA ILE A 140 6.44 -14.10 -0.43
C ILE A 140 5.73 -12.98 0.32
N GLN A 141 4.68 -13.31 1.07
CA GLN A 141 3.90 -12.36 1.86
C GLN A 141 4.75 -11.69 2.94
N ARG A 142 5.53 -12.46 3.70
CA ARG A 142 6.47 -11.92 4.70
C ARG A 142 7.47 -10.96 4.06
N MET A 143 8.10 -11.37 2.96
CA MET A 143 9.08 -10.53 2.27
C MET A 143 8.44 -9.26 1.68
N HIS A 144 7.21 -9.35 1.19
CA HIS A 144 6.45 -8.17 0.74
C HIS A 144 6.28 -7.14 1.85
N TYR A 145 5.88 -7.56 3.06
CA TYR A 145 5.71 -6.66 4.19
C TYR A 145 7.03 -6.09 4.72
N ILE A 146 8.12 -6.87 4.69
CA ILE A 146 9.46 -6.36 5.02
C ILE A 146 9.88 -5.25 4.03
N GLN A 147 9.71 -5.49 2.72
CA GLN A 147 9.99 -4.48 1.70
C GLN A 147 9.12 -3.22 1.89
N ALA A 148 7.85 -3.38 2.22
CA ALA A 148 6.95 -2.26 2.48
C ALA A 148 7.33 -1.49 3.76
N ALA A 149 7.72 -2.18 4.83
CA ALA A 149 8.25 -1.56 6.04
C ALA A 149 9.50 -0.72 5.75
N LEU A 150 10.47 -1.25 4.99
CA LEU A 150 11.66 -0.49 4.60
C LEU A 150 11.31 0.74 3.74
N SER A 151 10.33 0.62 2.84
CA SER A 151 9.83 1.76 2.06
C SER A 151 9.21 2.84 2.94
N ASN A 152 8.44 2.45 3.96
CA ASN A 152 7.85 3.38 4.92
C ASN A 152 8.95 4.06 5.75
N LEU A 153 9.95 3.30 6.21
CA LEU A 153 11.09 3.83 6.96
C LEU A 153 11.88 4.85 6.12
N PHE A 154 12.14 4.56 4.85
CA PHE A 154 12.78 5.51 3.93
C PHE A 154 11.96 6.80 3.81
N THR A 155 10.65 6.67 3.63
CA THR A 155 9.74 7.83 3.54
C THR A 155 9.69 8.62 4.84
N MET A 156 9.72 7.96 6.01
CA MET A 156 9.82 8.62 7.31
C MET A 156 11.09 9.46 7.43
N THR A 157 12.25 8.94 6.99
CA THR A 157 13.53 9.66 7.04
C THR A 157 13.51 10.88 6.13
N LEU A 158 12.92 10.77 4.94
CA LEU A 158 12.70 11.89 4.03
C LEU A 158 11.82 12.96 4.71
N LEU A 159 10.67 12.56 5.27
CA LEU A 159 9.74 13.48 5.95
C LEU A 159 10.36 14.12 7.20
N ALA A 160 11.16 13.38 7.97
CA ALA A 160 11.88 13.92 9.12
C ALA A 160 12.92 14.96 8.69
N SER A 161 13.62 14.72 7.58
CA SER A 161 14.57 15.68 7.01
C SER A 161 13.85 16.95 6.53
N ALA A 162 12.72 16.80 5.81
CA ALA A 162 11.88 17.92 5.39
C ALA A 162 11.33 18.72 6.59
N LEU A 163 10.86 18.02 7.62
CA LEU A 163 10.36 18.63 8.86
C LEU A 163 11.46 19.44 9.55
N ALA A 164 12.65 18.85 9.74
CA ALA A 164 13.79 19.53 10.34
C ALA A 164 14.23 20.74 9.51
N ALA A 165 14.27 20.61 8.18
CA ALA A 165 14.57 21.73 7.27
C ALA A 165 13.59 22.88 7.50
N VAL A 166 12.28 22.62 7.51
CA VAL A 166 11.25 23.65 7.76
C VAL A 166 11.42 24.27 9.15
N VAL A 167 11.64 23.48 10.20
CA VAL A 167 11.81 23.96 11.58
C VAL A 167 13.02 24.89 11.70
N PHE A 168 14.19 24.47 11.23
CA PHE A 168 15.44 25.22 11.40
C PHE A 168 15.62 26.36 10.38
N THR A 169 14.90 26.36 9.26
CA THR A 169 14.97 27.46 8.28
C THR A 169 13.85 28.49 8.44
N LEU A 170 12.64 28.08 8.86
CA LEU A 170 11.46 28.96 8.90
C LEU A 170 11.04 29.36 10.32
N LEU A 171 11.14 28.47 11.33
CA LEU A 171 10.71 28.78 12.70
C LEU A 171 11.87 29.24 13.60
N PHE A 172 12.99 28.53 13.56
CA PHE A 172 14.14 28.78 14.44
C PHE A 172 15.42 28.92 13.61
N PRO A 173 15.62 30.07 12.93
CA PRO A 173 16.80 30.33 12.10
C PRO A 173 18.07 30.61 12.94
N ILE A 174 18.19 29.95 14.11
CA ILE A 174 19.30 30.11 15.06
C ILE A 174 20.53 29.34 14.58
N ALA A 175 20.34 28.30 13.77
CA ALA A 175 21.41 27.51 13.17
C ALA A 175 21.16 27.29 11.66
N PRO A 176 21.40 28.30 10.81
CA PRO A 176 21.16 28.22 9.36
C PRO A 176 21.85 27.02 8.70
N ALA A 177 23.08 26.70 9.12
CA ALA A 177 23.84 25.55 8.63
C ALA A 177 23.14 24.19 8.90
N VAL A 178 22.44 24.07 10.03
CA VAL A 178 21.65 22.87 10.37
C VAL A 178 20.44 22.77 9.45
N GLY A 179 19.75 23.89 9.23
CA GLY A 179 18.65 23.98 8.25
C GLY A 179 19.09 23.60 6.83
N THR A 180 20.24 24.11 6.38
CA THR A 180 20.86 23.76 5.09
C THR A 180 21.15 22.26 5.00
N LEU A 181 21.76 21.66 6.03
CA LEU A 181 22.09 20.24 6.06
C LEU A 181 20.83 19.38 5.86
N PHE A 182 19.76 19.67 6.60
CA PHE A 182 18.51 18.93 6.48
C PHE A 182 17.80 19.17 5.14
N ALA A 183 17.85 20.39 4.61
CA ALA A 183 17.29 20.71 3.30
C ALA A 183 18.00 19.92 2.18
N LEU A 184 19.34 19.89 2.18
CA LEU A 184 20.12 19.09 1.23
C LEU A 184 19.89 17.59 1.41
N THR A 185 19.72 17.14 2.65
CA THR A 185 19.37 15.75 2.94
C THR A 185 18.00 15.42 2.34
N ALA A 186 16.98 16.26 2.51
CA ALA A 186 15.67 16.07 1.90
C ALA A 186 15.74 16.03 0.36
N VAL A 187 16.56 16.88 -0.27
CA VAL A 187 16.82 16.86 -1.72
C VAL A 187 17.43 15.52 -2.14
N LEU A 188 18.45 15.05 -1.43
CA LEU A 188 19.12 13.77 -1.73
C LEU A 188 18.15 12.59 -1.63
N PHE A 189 17.38 12.50 -0.55
CA PHE A 189 16.40 11.43 -0.36
C PHE A 189 15.29 11.47 -1.44
N THR A 190 14.82 12.66 -1.81
CA THR A 190 13.83 12.81 -2.88
C THR A 190 14.41 12.39 -4.24
N GLY A 191 15.66 12.77 -4.53
CA GLY A 191 16.36 12.32 -5.73
C GLY A 191 16.55 10.80 -5.79
N LEU A 192 16.90 10.18 -4.66
CA LEU A 192 17.02 8.72 -4.54
C LEU A 192 15.67 8.02 -4.76
N ASP A 193 14.55 8.57 -4.29
CA ASP A 193 13.21 8.01 -4.54
C ASP A 193 12.85 8.06 -6.03
N ILE A 194 13.09 9.20 -6.69
CA ILE A 194 12.87 9.37 -8.13
C ILE A 194 13.73 8.35 -8.91
N LEU A 195 15.03 8.26 -8.60
CA LEU A 195 15.95 7.31 -9.21
C LEU A 195 15.49 5.88 -9.01
N TRP A 196 15.09 5.51 -7.79
CA TRP A 196 14.57 4.19 -7.49
C TRP A 196 13.32 3.88 -8.31
N ARG A 197 12.39 4.82 -8.49
CA ARG A 197 11.17 4.58 -9.28
C ARG A 197 11.46 4.41 -10.78
N ILE A 198 12.41 5.16 -11.33
CA ILE A 198 12.79 5.11 -12.74
C ILE A 198 13.72 3.92 -13.04
N ALA A 199 14.47 3.43 -12.05
CA ALA A 199 15.41 2.32 -12.21
C ALA A 199 14.73 1.08 -12.85
N PRO A 200 15.42 0.41 -13.79
CA PRO A 200 14.91 -0.78 -14.45
C PRO A 200 14.73 -1.93 -13.45
N TYR A 201 13.85 -2.87 -13.79
CA TYR A 201 13.52 -4.00 -12.92
C TYR A 201 14.75 -4.86 -12.58
N SER A 202 15.65 -5.09 -13.54
CA SER A 202 16.91 -5.82 -13.34
C SER A 202 17.77 -5.21 -12.24
N LEU A 203 17.97 -3.88 -12.27
CA LEU A 203 18.75 -3.18 -11.24
C LEU A 203 18.09 -3.29 -9.86
N LYS A 204 16.76 -3.13 -9.79
CA LYS A 204 16.01 -3.30 -8.54
C LYS A 204 16.15 -4.72 -7.99
N GLN A 205 16.11 -5.73 -8.85
CA GLN A 205 16.31 -7.12 -8.44
C GLN A 205 17.73 -7.35 -7.91
N THR A 206 18.76 -6.84 -8.59
CA THR A 206 20.16 -6.95 -8.12
C THR A 206 20.33 -6.33 -6.75
N ILE A 207 19.82 -5.10 -6.55
CA ILE A 207 19.89 -4.40 -5.27
C ILE A 207 19.15 -5.19 -4.18
N LYS A 208 17.92 -5.65 -4.48
CA LYS A 208 17.16 -6.50 -3.54
C LYS A 208 17.90 -7.79 -3.21
N GLY A 209 18.58 -8.40 -4.18
CA GLY A 209 19.41 -9.59 -3.99
C GLY A 209 20.58 -9.34 -3.04
N TRP A 210 21.33 -8.26 -3.24
CA TRP A 210 22.44 -7.90 -2.35
C TRP A 210 22.00 -7.68 -0.90
N PHE A 211 20.82 -7.09 -0.69
CA PHE A 211 20.28 -6.88 0.65
C PHE A 211 19.47 -8.06 1.19
N HIS A 212 19.46 -9.22 0.51
CA HIS A 212 18.65 -10.40 0.88
C HIS A 212 17.14 -10.09 1.03
N LEU A 213 16.67 -9.11 0.25
CA LEU A 213 15.29 -8.68 0.16
C LEU A 213 14.57 -9.29 -1.05
N SER A 214 15.19 -10.23 -1.77
CA SER A 214 14.53 -10.93 -2.86
C SER A 214 13.36 -11.77 -2.34
N LYS A 215 12.26 -11.79 -3.11
CA LYS A 215 11.14 -12.66 -2.79
C LYS A 215 11.58 -14.12 -2.96
N PRO A 216 11.16 -15.02 -2.06
CA PRO A 216 11.45 -16.45 -2.19
C PRO A 216 10.78 -17.02 -3.44
N ASP A 217 11.32 -18.13 -3.92
CA ASP A 217 10.79 -18.83 -5.09
C ASP A 217 9.42 -19.45 -4.80
N VAL A 218 8.65 -19.73 -5.86
CA VAL A 218 7.27 -20.26 -5.76
C VAL A 218 7.21 -21.56 -4.95
N THR A 219 8.24 -22.41 -5.05
CA THR A 219 8.32 -23.67 -4.30
C THR A 219 8.53 -23.43 -2.80
N GLN A 220 9.42 -22.51 -2.44
CA GLN A 220 9.67 -22.13 -1.04
C GLN A 220 8.43 -21.50 -0.40
N ASP A 221 7.74 -20.62 -1.14
CA ASP A 221 6.51 -19.97 -0.70
C ASP A 221 5.37 -20.99 -0.45
N ALA A 222 5.25 -21.98 -1.32
CA ALA A 222 4.25 -23.03 -1.18
C ALA A 222 4.55 -23.94 0.02
N ILE A 223 5.81 -24.31 0.25
CA ILE A 223 6.22 -25.10 1.42
C ILE A 223 5.90 -24.34 2.71
N ALA A 224 6.29 -23.05 2.78
CA ALA A 224 6.01 -22.19 3.93
C ALA A 224 4.50 -22.08 4.23
N SER A 225 3.68 -21.92 3.17
CA SER A 225 2.23 -21.86 3.29
C SER A 225 1.61 -23.21 3.70
N GLN A 226 2.16 -24.33 3.21
CA GLN A 226 1.69 -25.66 3.56
C GLN A 226 2.01 -26.04 5.01
N GLU A 227 3.25 -25.80 5.47
CA GLU A 227 3.65 -26.04 6.87
C GLU A 227 2.74 -25.31 7.86
N GLU A 228 2.37 -24.08 7.52
CA GLU A 228 1.49 -23.25 8.32
C GLU A 228 0.06 -23.79 8.39
N ILE A 229 -0.49 -24.23 7.27
CA ILE A 229 -1.82 -24.84 7.22
C ILE A 229 -1.85 -26.15 8.02
N LEU A 230 -0.77 -26.94 7.95
CA LEU A 230 -0.61 -28.16 8.74
C LEU A 230 -0.51 -27.87 10.24
N LYS A 231 0.28 -26.86 10.65
CA LYS A 231 0.32 -26.38 12.04
C LYS A 231 -1.07 -26.01 12.53
N LEU A 232 -1.86 -25.30 11.73
CA LEU A 232 -3.23 -24.91 12.08
C LEU A 232 -4.18 -26.12 12.22
N LYS A 233 -4.00 -27.16 11.40
CA LYS A 233 -4.80 -28.39 11.47
C LYS A 233 -4.49 -29.20 12.73
N ASN A 234 -3.21 -29.35 13.05
CA ASN A 234 -2.76 -30.07 14.25
C ASN A 234 -3.13 -29.31 15.55
N LEU A 235 -3.11 -27.98 15.52
CA LEU A 235 -3.57 -27.13 16.64
C LEU A 235 -5.09 -27.18 16.90
N LYS A 236 -5.91 -27.64 15.94
CA LYS A 236 -7.33 -27.93 16.18
C LYS A 236 -7.54 -29.26 16.90
N GLU A 237 -6.57 -30.16 16.86
CA GLU A 237 -6.60 -31.45 17.56
C GLU A 237 -6.01 -31.34 18.99
N GLU A 238 -5.10 -30.39 19.24
CA GLU A 238 -4.56 -30.11 20.58
C GLU A 238 -5.23 -28.88 21.22
N ALA A 239 -6.10 -29.11 22.20
CA ALA A 239 -6.95 -28.12 22.88
C ALA A 239 -6.22 -27.09 23.78
N ASN A 240 -4.99 -26.67 23.46
CA ASN A 240 -4.27 -25.60 24.18
C ASN A 240 -3.62 -24.59 23.21
N TYR A 241 -4.38 -23.53 22.93
CA TYR A 241 -4.05 -22.38 22.10
C TYR A 241 -2.71 -21.68 22.44
N PRO A 242 -2.07 -21.07 21.43
CA PRO A 242 -1.79 -19.64 21.45
C PRO A 242 -2.90 -18.91 20.70
N LYS A 243 -3.65 -18.06 21.41
CA LYS A 243 -4.70 -17.16 20.91
C LYS A 243 -4.15 -16.01 20.04
N HIS A 244 -3.23 -16.30 19.12
CA HIS A 244 -2.83 -15.32 18.11
C HIS A 244 -3.60 -15.63 16.83
N TYR A 245 -4.88 -15.26 16.81
CA TYR A 245 -5.59 -15.13 15.54
C TYR A 245 -4.85 -14.07 14.74
N ARG A 246 -4.34 -14.42 13.57
CA ARG A 246 -3.76 -13.43 12.65
C ARG A 246 -4.85 -12.46 12.27
N ILE A 247 -4.67 -11.21 12.67
CA ILE A 247 -5.67 -10.17 12.44
C ILE A 247 -5.39 -9.49 11.10
N PHE A 248 -4.11 -9.38 10.74
CA PHE A 248 -3.66 -8.56 9.62
C PHE A 248 -3.18 -9.39 8.41
N THR A 249 -2.93 -10.68 8.60
CA THR A 249 -2.55 -11.60 7.51
C THR A 249 -3.44 -12.84 7.45
N CYS A 250 -3.55 -13.43 6.26
CA CYS A 250 -4.31 -14.66 5.99
C CYS A 250 -3.41 -15.60 5.19
N CYS A 251 -3.62 -16.91 5.32
CA CYS A 251 -2.88 -17.91 4.56
C CYS A 251 -3.07 -17.72 3.05
N ASP A 252 -1.98 -17.81 2.29
CA ASP A 252 -2.01 -17.78 0.83
C ASP A 252 -2.29 -19.20 0.29
N TYR A 253 -3.58 -19.53 0.17
CA TYR A 253 -4.01 -20.81 -0.39
C TYR A 253 -3.58 -20.99 -1.85
N SER A 254 -3.38 -19.89 -2.58
CA SER A 254 -2.97 -19.95 -3.98
C SER A 254 -1.53 -20.44 -4.13
N ALA A 255 -0.64 -20.10 -3.19
CA ALA A 255 0.74 -20.58 -3.15
C ALA A 255 0.79 -22.11 -3.04
N VAL A 256 0.00 -22.70 -2.14
CA VAL A 256 -0.09 -24.17 -1.96
C VAL A 256 -0.61 -24.85 -3.22
N ILE A 257 -1.64 -24.29 -3.86
CA ILE A 257 -2.23 -24.87 -5.08
C ILE A 257 -1.25 -24.85 -6.25
N ARG A 258 -0.27 -23.95 -6.30
CA ARG A 258 0.70 -23.90 -7.41
C ARG A 258 1.63 -25.11 -7.46
N THR A 259 1.94 -25.72 -6.32
CA THR A 259 2.87 -26.86 -6.22
C THR A 259 2.17 -28.19 -5.95
N MET A 260 0.91 -28.16 -5.53
CA MET A 260 0.10 -29.36 -5.26
C MET A 260 -0.11 -30.21 -6.52
N ALA A 261 -0.18 -31.52 -6.37
CA ALA A 261 -0.52 -32.44 -7.46
C ALA A 261 -1.96 -32.21 -7.93
N LEU A 262 -2.22 -32.29 -9.25
CA LEU A 262 -3.50 -31.88 -9.85
C LEU A 262 -4.71 -32.65 -9.28
N ASP A 263 -4.53 -33.93 -9.00
CA ASP A 263 -5.52 -34.82 -8.38
C ASP A 263 -5.86 -34.44 -6.93
N ALA A 264 -4.91 -33.84 -6.20
CA ALA A 264 -5.09 -33.39 -4.82
C ALA A 264 -5.75 -32.00 -4.68
N ILE A 265 -5.73 -31.16 -5.73
CA ILE A 265 -6.24 -29.77 -5.67
C ILE A 265 -7.75 -29.72 -5.41
N LYS A 266 -8.52 -30.49 -6.19
CA LYS A 266 -9.99 -30.53 -6.08
C LYS A 266 -10.47 -30.94 -4.67
N PRO A 267 -10.06 -32.09 -4.11
CA PRO A 267 -10.50 -32.49 -2.78
C PRO A 267 -10.05 -31.50 -1.69
N TYR A 268 -8.86 -30.90 -1.84
CA TYR A 268 -8.37 -29.87 -0.93
C TYR A 268 -9.26 -28.61 -0.90
N LEU A 269 -9.55 -28.04 -2.07
CA LEU A 269 -10.39 -26.85 -2.20
C LEU A 269 -11.82 -27.09 -1.70
N VAL A 270 -12.41 -28.24 -2.04
CA VAL A 270 -13.76 -28.61 -1.57
C VAL A 270 -13.79 -28.70 -0.04
N GLY A 271 -12.83 -29.40 0.58
CA GLY A 271 -12.76 -29.52 2.03
C GLY A 271 -12.55 -28.16 2.73
N LEU A 272 -11.72 -27.29 2.16
CA LEU A 272 -11.49 -25.93 2.65
C LEU A 272 -12.77 -25.09 2.63
N ILE A 273 -13.48 -25.08 1.50
CA ILE A 273 -14.72 -24.31 1.31
C ILE A 273 -15.82 -24.85 2.24
N GLN A 274 -15.99 -26.17 2.32
CA GLN A 274 -17.00 -26.79 3.18
C GLN A 274 -16.76 -26.48 4.67
N CYS A 275 -15.51 -26.56 5.14
CA CYS A 275 -15.15 -26.19 6.51
C CYS A 275 -15.51 -24.72 6.80
N LYS A 276 -15.26 -23.82 5.84
CA LYS A 276 -15.60 -22.39 5.99
C LYS A 276 -17.09 -22.11 5.95
N LEU A 277 -17.84 -22.80 5.09
CA LEU A 277 -19.29 -22.73 5.08
C LEU A 277 -19.88 -23.17 6.42
N GLN A 278 -19.37 -24.23 7.04
CA GLN A 278 -19.82 -24.68 8.36
C GLN A 278 -19.60 -23.61 9.45
N VAL A 279 -18.40 -23.01 9.49
CA VAL A 279 -18.07 -21.95 10.47
C VAL A 279 -18.91 -20.70 10.26
N LEU A 280 -19.15 -20.29 9.01
CA LEU A 280 -19.98 -19.13 8.69
C LEU A 280 -21.46 -19.40 8.95
N GLY A 281 -21.94 -20.63 8.68
CA GLY A 281 -23.31 -21.05 8.97
C GLY A 281 -23.64 -21.03 10.46
N GLN A 282 -22.69 -21.41 11.32
CA GLN A 282 -22.85 -21.31 12.79
C GLN A 282 -22.94 -19.85 13.29
N LYS A 283 -22.37 -18.91 12.54
CA LYS A 283 -22.36 -17.47 12.85
C LYS A 283 -23.36 -16.68 12.00
N ALA A 284 -24.24 -17.38 11.26
CA ALA A 284 -25.16 -16.75 10.34
C ALA A 284 -26.25 -16.01 11.12
N ASP A 285 -26.01 -14.73 11.34
CA ASP A 285 -27.06 -13.80 11.68
C ASP A 285 -27.83 -13.46 10.41
N LEU A 286 -29.16 -13.65 10.45
CA LEU A 286 -30.09 -13.35 9.35
C LEU A 286 -30.03 -11.88 8.91
N GLN A 287 -29.47 -10.98 9.73
CA GLN A 287 -29.32 -9.56 9.41
C GLN A 287 -27.94 -9.17 8.85
N ASN A 288 -26.96 -10.09 8.83
CA ASN A 288 -25.61 -9.76 8.39
C ASN A 288 -25.38 -10.07 6.90
N ASP A 289 -25.68 -9.09 6.05
CA ASP A 289 -25.55 -9.23 4.59
C ASP A 289 -24.12 -9.57 4.13
N LYS A 290 -23.10 -9.14 4.88
CA LYS A 290 -21.71 -9.53 4.62
C LYS A 290 -21.48 -11.02 4.80
N ILE A 291 -22.10 -11.65 5.80
CA ILE A 291 -22.00 -13.10 6.00
C ILE A 291 -22.77 -13.84 4.90
N LYS A 292 -23.95 -13.34 4.51
CA LYS A 292 -24.73 -13.91 3.39
C LYS A 292 -23.96 -13.89 2.07
N ASP A 293 -23.31 -12.77 1.75
CA ASP A 293 -22.48 -12.63 0.55
C ASP A 293 -21.31 -13.62 0.56
N LYS A 294 -20.64 -13.79 1.72
CA LYS A 294 -19.53 -14.76 1.87
C LYS A 294 -20.01 -16.19 1.68
N ILE A 295 -21.13 -16.57 2.29
CA ILE A 295 -21.73 -17.89 2.13
C ILE A 295 -22.11 -18.13 0.66
N SER A 296 -22.81 -17.18 0.04
CA SER A 296 -23.26 -17.28 -1.36
C SER A 296 -22.10 -17.41 -2.34
N LEU A 297 -21.02 -16.64 -2.13
CA LEU A 297 -19.80 -16.75 -2.93
C LEU A 297 -19.15 -18.13 -2.75
N LEU A 298 -18.97 -18.61 -1.53
CA LEU A 298 -18.36 -19.92 -1.26
C LEU A 298 -19.18 -21.07 -1.87
N THR A 299 -20.52 -21.03 -1.77
CA THR A 299 -21.40 -22.00 -2.43
C THR A 299 -21.26 -21.95 -3.95
N THR A 300 -21.16 -20.75 -4.53
CA THR A 300 -20.93 -20.58 -5.97
C THR A 300 -19.59 -21.16 -6.40
N LEU A 301 -18.52 -20.93 -5.62
CA LEU A 301 -17.20 -21.49 -5.89
C LEU A 301 -17.18 -23.01 -5.80
N LEU A 302 -17.91 -23.59 -4.84
CA LEU A 302 -18.06 -25.04 -4.73
C LEU A 302 -18.71 -25.64 -5.99
N ASN A 303 -19.79 -25.02 -6.47
CA ASN A 303 -20.43 -25.41 -7.73
C ASN A 303 -19.50 -25.28 -8.94
N VAL A 304 -18.63 -24.26 -8.98
CA VAL A 304 -17.66 -24.04 -10.06
C VAL A 304 -16.53 -25.06 -10.03
N ILE A 305 -16.12 -25.55 -8.85
CA ILE A 305 -15.13 -26.62 -8.72
C ILE A 305 -15.73 -27.97 -9.16
N GLU A 306 -17.01 -28.21 -8.86
CA GLU A 306 -17.72 -29.41 -9.28
C GLU A 306 -18.04 -29.41 -10.77
N ASN A 307 -18.47 -28.25 -11.29
CA ASN A 307 -18.84 -28.02 -12.69
C ASN A 307 -17.98 -26.87 -13.24
N PRO A 308 -16.81 -27.18 -13.85
CA PRO A 308 -15.86 -26.17 -14.30
C PRO A 308 -16.51 -25.15 -15.23
N ARG A 309 -16.57 -23.90 -14.75
CA ARG A 309 -16.99 -22.72 -15.52
C ARG A 309 -15.98 -21.62 -15.28
N GLU A 310 -15.58 -20.93 -16.34
CA GLU A 310 -14.67 -19.80 -16.22
C GLU A 310 -15.33 -18.70 -15.38
N ILE A 311 -14.57 -18.18 -14.40
CA ILE A 311 -15.04 -17.13 -13.49
C ILE A 311 -14.15 -15.91 -13.60
N SER A 312 -14.78 -14.76 -13.85
CA SER A 312 -14.12 -13.46 -13.84
C SER A 312 -14.19 -12.84 -12.45
N LYS A 313 -13.04 -12.36 -11.94
CA LYS A 313 -12.99 -11.58 -10.68
C LYS A 313 -13.88 -10.35 -10.73
N LYS A 314 -14.04 -9.71 -11.89
CA LYS A 314 -14.89 -8.52 -12.03
C LYS A 314 -16.36 -8.83 -11.83
N ASP A 315 -16.83 -9.94 -12.41
CA ASP A 315 -18.24 -10.33 -12.36
C ASP A 315 -18.62 -10.79 -10.95
N ILE A 316 -17.72 -11.53 -10.32
CA ILE A 316 -17.89 -11.99 -8.94
C ILE A 316 -17.86 -10.82 -7.95
N LEU A 317 -16.99 -9.83 -8.16
CA LEU A 317 -16.98 -8.61 -7.35
C LEU A 317 -18.26 -7.79 -7.50
N ALA A 318 -18.85 -7.74 -8.70
CA ALA A 318 -20.13 -7.06 -8.91
C ALA A 318 -21.30 -7.80 -8.23
N ARG A 319 -21.24 -9.14 -8.19
CA ARG A 319 -22.30 -9.98 -7.64
C ARG A 319 -22.25 -10.16 -6.12
N TYR A 320 -21.05 -10.18 -5.53
CA TYR A 320 -20.82 -10.41 -4.10
C TYR A 320 -19.83 -9.38 -3.52
N PRO A 321 -20.11 -8.07 -3.59
CA PRO A 321 -19.14 -7.04 -3.22
C PRO A 321 -18.72 -7.11 -1.75
N LEU A 322 -19.61 -7.51 -0.84
CA LEU A 322 -19.31 -7.54 0.60
C LEU A 322 -18.44 -8.74 0.99
N ALA A 323 -18.41 -9.79 0.16
CA ALA A 323 -17.65 -11.01 0.45
C ALA A 323 -16.14 -10.75 0.54
N PHE A 324 -15.64 -9.79 -0.25
CA PHE A 324 -14.23 -9.42 -0.35
C PHE A 324 -13.79 -8.40 0.71
N GLN A 325 -14.72 -7.82 1.46
CA GLN A 325 -14.38 -6.81 2.46
C GLN A 325 -13.69 -7.42 3.68
N SER A 326 -12.49 -6.93 3.97
CA SER A 326 -11.75 -7.20 5.20
C SER A 326 -11.13 -5.89 5.69
N PHE A 327 -11.52 -5.45 6.89
CA PHE A 327 -11.02 -4.18 7.41
C PHE A 327 -9.53 -4.27 7.78
N TRP A 328 -9.12 -5.35 8.43
CA TRP A 328 -7.78 -5.48 8.99
C TRP A 328 -6.74 -6.10 8.04
N SER A 329 -7.18 -7.03 7.19
CA SER A 329 -6.30 -7.72 6.24
C SER A 329 -6.36 -7.08 4.86
N GLU A 330 -5.20 -7.06 4.19
CA GLU A 330 -5.08 -6.52 2.83
C GLU A 330 -5.98 -7.29 1.85
N LYS A 331 -5.95 -8.63 1.96
CA LYS A 331 -6.88 -9.55 1.33
C LYS A 331 -7.60 -10.35 2.39
N GLY A 332 -8.92 -10.44 2.28
CA GLY A 332 -9.73 -11.28 3.16
C GLY A 332 -9.51 -12.77 2.88
N GLU A 333 -9.78 -13.62 3.86
CA GLU A 333 -9.68 -15.07 3.69
C GLU A 333 -10.53 -15.61 2.52
N ILE A 334 -11.74 -15.06 2.33
CA ILE A 334 -12.61 -15.43 1.21
C ILE A 334 -12.01 -15.01 -0.14
N GLU A 335 -11.32 -13.86 -0.18
CA GLU A 335 -10.58 -13.44 -1.38
C GLU A 335 -9.39 -14.37 -1.67
N GLN A 336 -8.69 -14.84 -0.63
CA GLN A 336 -7.60 -15.80 -0.80
C GLN A 336 -8.11 -17.15 -1.33
N ILE A 337 -9.27 -17.64 -0.85
CA ILE A 337 -9.91 -18.84 -1.36
C ILE A 337 -10.34 -18.64 -2.83
N PHE A 338 -10.92 -17.49 -3.15
CA PHE A 338 -11.31 -17.14 -4.51
C PHE A 338 -10.10 -17.15 -5.47
N ASP A 339 -9.01 -16.46 -5.09
CA ASP A 339 -7.77 -16.41 -5.89
C ASP A 339 -7.19 -17.84 -6.07
N ALA A 340 -7.31 -18.70 -5.05
CA ALA A 340 -6.88 -20.10 -5.11
C ALA A 340 -7.70 -20.94 -6.11
N VAL A 341 -9.03 -20.73 -6.18
CA VAL A 341 -9.89 -21.37 -7.20
C VAL A 341 -9.50 -20.94 -8.62
N ILE A 342 -9.23 -19.65 -8.84
CA ILE A 342 -8.75 -19.17 -10.16
C ILE A 342 -7.43 -19.86 -10.53
N VAL A 343 -6.47 -19.94 -9.61
CA VAL A 343 -5.19 -20.61 -9.88
C VAL A 343 -5.39 -22.08 -10.22
N SER A 344 -6.32 -22.78 -9.54
CA SER A 344 -6.68 -24.17 -9.88
C SER A 344 -7.19 -24.28 -11.32
N GLN A 345 -8.10 -23.40 -11.74
CA GLN A 345 -8.65 -23.44 -13.10
C GLN A 345 -7.56 -23.25 -14.16
N ASN A 346 -6.66 -22.29 -13.94
CA ASN A 346 -5.54 -22.03 -14.85
C ASN A 346 -4.58 -23.22 -14.95
N ARG A 347 -4.42 -24.01 -13.89
CA ARG A 347 -3.59 -25.24 -13.91
C ARG A 347 -4.29 -26.44 -14.55
N SER A 348 -5.63 -26.45 -14.56
CA SER A 348 -6.42 -27.51 -15.18
C SER A 348 -6.68 -27.26 -16.67
N GLN A 349 -6.44 -26.05 -17.18
CA GLN A 349 -6.48 -25.77 -18.62
C GLN A 349 -5.26 -26.38 -19.33
N PRO A 350 -5.44 -27.13 -20.43
CA PRO A 350 -4.32 -27.70 -21.18
C PRO A 350 -3.43 -26.59 -21.78
N THR A 351 -2.12 -26.85 -21.76
CA THR A 351 -1.00 -25.92 -22.04
C THR A 351 -1.01 -25.26 -23.43
N GLU A 352 -1.95 -25.60 -24.33
CA GLU A 352 -1.97 -25.12 -25.71
C GLU A 352 -2.40 -23.64 -25.88
N ILE A 353 -3.07 -23.03 -24.89
CA ILE A 353 -3.51 -21.62 -24.98
C ILE A 353 -2.44 -20.64 -24.46
N ASN A 354 -1.51 -21.09 -23.62
CA ASN A 354 -0.48 -20.21 -23.04
C ASN A 354 0.66 -19.86 -24.01
N ASN A 355 0.84 -20.61 -25.10
CA ASN A 355 1.87 -20.32 -26.12
C ASN A 355 1.45 -19.25 -27.15
N LEU A 356 0.16 -18.91 -27.25
CA LEU A 356 -0.31 -17.85 -28.17
C LEU A 356 -0.20 -16.44 -27.57
N LEU A 357 -0.33 -16.31 -26.24
CA LEU A 357 -0.19 -15.02 -25.55
C LEU A 357 1.27 -14.59 -25.34
N HIS A 358 2.21 -15.54 -25.27
CA HIS A 358 3.63 -15.21 -25.12
C HIS A 358 4.30 -14.71 -26.41
N LYS A 359 3.63 -14.84 -27.56
CA LYS A 359 4.11 -14.38 -28.88
C LYS A 359 3.66 -12.98 -29.28
N ILE A 360 2.79 -12.31 -28.50
CA ILE A 360 2.21 -11.00 -28.88
C ILE A 360 2.70 -9.85 -27.98
N SER A 361 3.52 -10.11 -26.96
CA SER A 361 4.13 -9.03 -26.16
C SER A 361 5.65 -9.20 -26.03
N VAL A 362 6.37 -8.68 -27.03
CA VAL A 362 7.74 -8.18 -26.92
C VAL A 362 7.66 -6.66 -26.92
#